data_AF-A0A818H1M9-F1
#
_entry.id   AF-A0A818H1M9-F1
#
_cell.length_a   1.000
_cell.length_b   1.000
_cell.length_c   1.000
_cell.angle_alpha   90.00
_cell.angle_beta   90.00
_cell.angle_gamma   90.00
#
_symmetry.space_group_name_H-M   'P 1'
#
loop_
_entity.id
_entity.type
_entity.pdbx_description
1 polymer ?
#
loop_
_entity_poly.entity_id
_entity_poly.type
_entity_poly.pdbx_seq_one_letter_code
_entity_poly.pdbx_strand_id
1 'polypeptide(L)'
;MKTVPNLIPMLLQMIDVEEDETQLNTYRCLGKLMNERDIKTMASPNFLQHDQVKVELIKQNALPLLIRCIIETEFDSIRVKPIVLEILLALSFNNDASSALKQNINLMSKIRNLVDNTNSDK
;
A
#
# COMPACT_ATOMS: atom_id res chain seq x y z
N MET A 1 5.27 -10.72 -26.53
CA MET A 1 4.40 -10.14 -25.47
C MET A 1 5.09 -8.92 -24.91
N LYS A 2 4.49 -7.73 -25.04
CA LYS A 2 4.94 -6.54 -24.29
C LYS A 2 4.18 -6.58 -22.95
N THR A 3 4.84 -7.04 -21.89
CA THR A 3 4.45 -6.66 -20.51
C THR A 3 4.30 -5.14 -20.49
N VAL A 4 3.37 -4.56 -19.72
CA VAL A 4 3.39 -3.12 -19.45
C VAL A 4 4.56 -2.89 -18.50
N PRO A 5 5.78 -2.56 -18.98
CA PRO A 5 6.89 -2.33 -18.07
C PRO A 5 6.58 -0.96 -17.45
N ASN A 6 6.85 -0.77 -16.17
CA ASN A 6 6.73 0.52 -15.47
C ASN A 6 5.37 0.90 -14.88
N LEU A 7 4.36 0.01 -14.83
CA LEU A 7 3.10 0.36 -14.14
C LEU A 7 3.30 0.68 -12.65
N ILE A 8 4.03 -0.18 -11.92
CA ILE A 8 4.28 0.04 -10.47
C ILE A 8 5.12 1.31 -10.23
N PRO A 9 6.26 1.53 -10.91
CA PRO A 9 6.99 2.79 -10.82
C PRO A 9 6.13 4.03 -11.13
N MET A 10 5.29 3.97 -12.18
CA MET A 10 4.39 5.08 -12.54
C MET A 10 3.37 5.35 -11.43
N LEU A 11 2.75 4.30 -10.87
CA LEU A 11 1.83 4.45 -9.75
C LEU A 11 2.53 5.05 -8.52
N LEU A 12 3.76 4.63 -8.21
CA LEU A 12 4.50 5.24 -7.08
C LEU A 12 4.77 6.73 -7.31
N GLN A 13 5.10 7.14 -8.54
CA GLN A 13 5.26 8.57 -8.87
C GLN A 13 3.96 9.36 -8.73
N MET A 14 2.81 8.75 -9.03
CA MET A 14 1.50 9.40 -8.92
C MET A 14 1.05 9.61 -7.47
N ILE A 15 1.65 8.91 -6.49
CA ILE A 15 1.36 9.13 -5.07
C ILE A 15 1.89 10.49 -4.60
N ASP A 16 3.02 10.95 -5.13
CA ASP A 16 3.62 12.23 -4.74
C ASP A 16 2.99 13.44 -5.46
N VAL A 17 1.94 13.23 -6.29
CA VAL A 17 1.19 14.33 -6.90
C VAL A 17 0.27 14.95 -5.84
N GLU A 18 0.37 16.27 -5.63
CA GLU A 18 -0.45 17.07 -4.69
C GLU A 18 -1.93 17.23 -5.11
N GLU A 19 -2.51 16.21 -5.76
CA GLU A 19 -3.91 16.18 -6.16
C GLU A 19 -4.61 15.00 -5.50
N ASP A 20 -5.43 15.29 -4.48
CA ASP A 20 -6.05 14.33 -3.57
C ASP A 20 -6.75 13.15 -4.28
N GLU A 21 -7.48 13.42 -5.36
CA GLU A 21 -8.19 12.36 -6.11
C GLU A 21 -7.24 11.50 -6.94
N THR A 22 -6.17 12.08 -7.52
CA THR A 22 -5.15 11.31 -8.26
C THR A 22 -4.38 10.39 -7.31
N GLN A 23 -3.98 10.91 -6.15
CA GLN A 23 -3.30 10.15 -5.12
C GLN A 23 -4.19 9.03 -4.56
N LEU A 24 -5.46 9.32 -4.23
CA LEU A 24 -6.40 8.31 -3.75
C LEU A 24 -6.64 7.20 -4.77
N ASN A 25 -6.86 7.56 -6.04
CA ASN A 25 -7.10 6.57 -7.09
C ASN A 25 -5.87 5.70 -7.34
N THR A 26 -4.67 6.27 -7.14
CA THR A 26 -3.41 5.52 -7.17
C THR A 26 -3.34 4.49 -6.05
N TYR A 27 -3.65 4.88 -4.80
CA TYR A 27 -3.70 3.93 -3.68
C TYR A 27 -4.76 2.84 -3.88
N ARG A 28 -5.95 3.19 -4.40
CA ARG A 28 -6.99 2.21 -4.76
C ARG A 28 -6.51 1.24 -5.83
N CYS A 29 -5.78 1.71 -6.83
CA CYS A 29 -5.22 0.85 -7.87
C CYS A 29 -4.21 -0.14 -7.26
N LEU A 30 -3.28 0.35 -6.45
CA LEU A 30 -2.31 -0.51 -5.74
C LEU A 30 -3.00 -1.53 -4.84
N GLY A 31 -3.99 -1.11 -4.03
CA GLY A 31 -4.77 -1.99 -3.17
C GLY A 31 -5.45 -3.11 -3.94
N LYS A 32 -6.06 -2.81 -5.10
CA LYS A 32 -6.68 -3.82 -5.98
C LYS A 32 -5.67 -4.78 -6.59
N LEU A 33 -4.49 -4.29 -6.99
CA LEU A 33 -3.39 -5.14 -7.48
C LEU A 33 -2.81 -6.04 -6.38
N MET A 34 -3.07 -5.70 -5.12
CA MET A 34 -2.59 -6.36 -3.91
C MET A 34 -3.65 -7.26 -3.25
N ASN A 35 -4.85 -7.40 -3.82
CA ASN A 35 -5.91 -8.24 -3.25
C ASN A 35 -6.30 -9.37 -4.22
N GLU A 36 -6.03 -10.62 -3.82
CA GLU A 36 -6.26 -11.84 -4.61
C GLU A 36 -7.73 -12.02 -5.06
N ARG A 37 -8.70 -11.46 -4.30
CA ARG A 37 -10.13 -11.58 -4.65
C ARG A 37 -10.54 -10.74 -5.86
N ASP A 38 -9.91 -9.59 -6.08
CA ASP A 38 -10.29 -8.66 -7.16
C ASP A 38 -9.57 -8.94 -8.49
N ILE A 39 -8.42 -9.64 -8.45
CA ILE A 39 -7.71 -10.05 -9.67
C ILE A 39 -8.45 -11.20 -10.38
N LYS A 40 -9.16 -12.06 -9.65
CA LYS A 40 -10.01 -13.12 -10.25
C LYS A 40 -11.15 -12.55 -11.09
N THR A 41 -11.62 -11.32 -10.80
CA THR A 41 -12.59 -10.58 -11.63
C THR A 41 -11.93 -9.77 -12.76
N MET A 42 -10.60 -9.59 -12.75
CA MET A 42 -9.80 -9.00 -13.83
C MET A 42 -8.97 -10.05 -14.59
N ALA A 43 -9.58 -11.20 -14.90
CA ALA A 43 -8.95 -12.30 -15.64
C ALA A 43 -8.66 -11.92 -17.11
N SER A 44 -7.68 -11.05 -17.31
CA SER A 44 -6.97 -10.86 -18.58
C SER A 44 -5.59 -11.48 -18.42
N PRO A 45 -5.13 -12.34 -19.37
CA PRO A 45 -3.85 -13.05 -19.29
C PRO A 45 -2.59 -12.15 -19.31
N ASN A 46 -2.76 -10.83 -19.28
CA ASN A 46 -1.69 -9.83 -19.35
C ASN A 46 -1.42 -9.07 -18.04
N PHE A 47 -2.15 -9.35 -16.95
CA PHE A 47 -1.92 -8.67 -15.66
C PHE A 47 -0.86 -9.38 -14.82
N LEU A 48 0.02 -8.60 -14.16
CA LEU A 48 1.05 -9.12 -13.24
C LEU A 48 0.43 -10.02 -12.18
N GLN A 49 1.10 -11.13 -11.86
CA GLN A 49 0.71 -11.94 -10.71
C GLN A 49 0.89 -11.14 -9.43
N HIS A 50 -0.02 -11.29 -8.47
CA HIS A 50 -0.02 -10.58 -7.19
C HIS A 50 1.35 -10.62 -6.45
N ASP A 51 2.00 -11.79 -6.45
CA ASP A 51 3.31 -11.94 -5.82
C ASP A 51 4.41 -11.18 -6.58
N GLN A 52 4.27 -11.01 -7.89
CA GLN A 52 5.16 -10.16 -8.68
C GLN A 52 4.96 -8.68 -8.34
N VAL A 53 3.72 -8.23 -8.09
CA VAL A 53 3.43 -6.85 -7.63
C VAL A 53 4.09 -6.57 -6.28
N LYS A 54 3.97 -7.50 -5.33
CA LYS A 54 4.64 -7.41 -4.02
C LYS A 54 6.15 -7.28 -4.16
N VAL A 55 6.75 -8.17 -4.94
CA VAL A 55 8.19 -8.17 -5.19
C VAL A 55 8.62 -6.86 -5.84
N GLU A 56 7.85 -6.35 -6.79
CA GLU A 56 8.16 -5.09 -7.47
C GLU A 56 8.06 -3.89 -6.52
N LEU A 57 7.02 -3.80 -5.68
CA LEU A 57 6.90 -2.74 -4.67
C LEU A 57 8.09 -2.73 -3.69
N ILE A 58 8.56 -3.90 -3.28
CA ILE A 58 9.74 -4.02 -2.41
C ILE A 58 11.00 -3.58 -3.15
N LYS A 59 11.20 -4.03 -4.40
CA LYS A 59 12.34 -3.62 -5.24
C LYS A 59 12.38 -2.12 -5.47
N GLN A 60 11.23 -1.49 -5.66
CA GLN A 60 11.09 -0.05 -5.86
C GLN A 60 11.14 0.75 -4.55
N ASN A 61 11.43 0.11 -3.41
CA ASN A 61 11.52 0.75 -2.10
C ASN A 61 10.25 1.57 -1.76
N ALA A 62 9.07 1.00 -1.98
CA ALA A 62 7.80 1.69 -1.74
C ALA A 62 7.45 1.87 -0.24
N LEU A 63 8.11 1.10 0.64
CA LEU A 63 7.81 1.07 2.08
C LEU A 63 7.84 2.45 2.77
N PRO A 64 8.88 3.30 2.60
CA PRO A 64 8.92 4.62 3.21
C PRO A 64 7.71 5.49 2.83
N LEU A 65 7.30 5.45 1.56
CA LEU A 65 6.16 6.21 1.05
C LEU A 65 4.83 5.73 1.66
N LEU A 66 4.64 4.41 1.73
CA LEU A 66 3.46 3.83 2.36
C LEU A 66 3.40 4.14 3.86
N ILE A 67 4.55 4.11 4.54
CA ILE A 67 4.64 4.46 5.97
C ILE A 67 4.35 5.94 6.19
N ARG A 68 4.89 6.82 5.34
CA ARG A 68 4.64 8.27 5.36
C ARG A 68 3.14 8.56 5.40
N CYS A 69 2.40 7.92 4.50
CA CYS A 69 0.95 8.04 4.40
C CYS A 69 0.21 7.71 5.72
N ILE A 70 0.66 6.70 6.47
CA ILE A 70 0.03 6.34 7.74
C ILE A 70 0.31 7.39 8.83
N ILE A 71 1.56 7.87 8.88
CA ILE A 71 2.05 8.75 9.96
C ILE A 71 1.51 10.17 9.79
N GLU A 72 1.62 10.73 8.59
CA GLU A 72 1.35 12.14 8.32
C GLU A 72 -0.15 12.46 8.30
N THR A 73 -0.51 13.67 8.71
CA THR A 73 -1.91 14.11 8.84
C THR A 73 -2.52 14.62 7.55
N GLU A 74 -1.70 14.90 6.53
CA GLU A 74 -2.14 15.40 5.23
C GLU A 74 -2.96 14.38 4.43
N PHE A 75 -2.74 13.08 4.67
CA PHE A 75 -3.47 12.02 4.00
C PHE A 75 -4.82 11.75 4.67
N ASP A 76 -5.87 11.63 3.86
CA ASP A 76 -7.23 11.33 4.31
C ASP A 76 -7.29 10.02 5.12
N SER A 77 -7.68 10.16 6.39
CA SER A 77 -7.70 9.08 7.37
C SER A 77 -8.77 8.02 7.12
N ILE A 78 -9.82 8.35 6.37
CA ILE A 78 -10.97 7.47 6.10
C ILE A 78 -10.83 6.81 4.74
N ARG A 79 -10.36 7.56 3.72
CA ARG A 79 -10.33 7.09 2.33
C ARG A 79 -9.01 6.45 1.96
N VAL A 80 -7.87 6.99 2.44
CA VAL A 80 -6.54 6.59 1.99
C VAL A 80 -5.89 5.62 2.97
N LYS A 81 -5.81 5.99 4.25
CA LYS A 81 -5.05 5.21 5.25
C LYS A 81 -5.50 3.75 5.39
N PRO A 82 -6.81 3.42 5.35
CA PRO A 82 -7.23 2.02 5.41
C PRO A 82 -6.67 1.19 4.25
N ILE A 83 -6.67 1.73 3.03
CA ILE A 83 -6.13 1.06 1.84
C ILE A 83 -4.62 0.83 2.01
N VAL A 84 -3.90 1.84 2.51
CA VAL A 84 -2.46 1.71 2.74
C VAL A 84 -2.15 0.69 3.83
N LEU A 85 -2.96 0.61 4.89
CA LEU A 85 -2.82 -0.44 5.91
C LEU A 85 -3.03 -1.84 5.32
N GLU A 86 -3.98 -2.02 4.40
CA GLU A 86 -4.17 -3.29 3.69
C GLU A 86 -2.95 -3.67 2.84
N ILE A 87 -2.38 -2.70 2.10
CA ILE A 87 -1.15 -2.89 1.32
C ILE A 87 0.01 -3.28 2.24
N LEU A 88 0.22 -2.55 3.34
CA LEU A 88 1.28 -2.81 4.32
C LEU A 88 1.12 -4.18 4.98
N LEU A 89 -0.11 -4.58 5.30
CA LEU A 89 -0.42 -5.92 5.81
C LEU A 89 -0.04 -6.98 4.77
N ALA A 90 -0.42 -6.80 3.50
CA ALA A 90 -0.09 -7.73 2.44
C ALA A 90 1.43 -7.85 2.18
N LEU A 91 2.17 -6.75 2.34
CA LEU A 91 3.64 -6.73 2.28
C LEU A 91 4.29 -7.37 3.50
N SER A 92 3.66 -7.31 4.68
CA SER A 92 4.22 -7.87 5.94
C SER A 92 4.40 -9.40 5.92
N PHE A 93 3.81 -10.09 4.94
CA PHE A 93 4.03 -11.52 4.68
C PHE A 93 5.36 -11.81 3.96
N ASN A 94 6.06 -10.78 3.48
CA ASN A 94 7.46 -10.88 3.05
C ASN A 94 8.38 -10.59 4.25
N ASN A 95 9.40 -11.44 4.47
CA ASN A 95 10.26 -11.35 5.66
C ASN A 95 11.03 -10.03 5.76
N ASP A 96 11.57 -9.54 4.64
CA ASP A 96 12.37 -8.30 4.63
C ASP A 96 11.48 -7.09 4.92
N ALA A 97 10.32 -7.02 4.26
CA ALA A 97 9.32 -6.00 4.51
C ALA A 97 8.79 -6.07 5.96
N SER A 98 8.52 -7.27 6.48
CA SER A 98 8.09 -7.49 7.87
C SER A 98 9.12 -6.94 8.87
N SER A 99 10.40 -7.23 8.63
CA SER A 99 11.50 -6.75 9.45
C SER A 99 11.57 -5.22 9.42
N ALA A 100 11.53 -4.62 8.22
CA ALA A 100 11.55 -3.17 8.05
C ALA A 100 10.36 -2.47 8.74
N LEU A 101 9.15 -3.03 8.64
CA LEU A 101 7.95 -2.48 9.28
C LEU A 101 8.04 -2.54 10.80
N LYS A 102 8.51 -3.66 11.37
CA LYS A 102 8.67 -3.81 12.83
C LYS A 102 9.73 -2.88 13.42
N GLN A 103 10.76 -2.56 12.64
CA GLN A 103 11.81 -1.63 13.06
C GLN A 103 11.35 -0.16 13.02
N ASN A 104 10.25 0.15 12.32
CA ASN A 104 9.73 1.51 12.26
C ASN A 104 8.88 1.84 13.51
N ILE A 105 9.51 2.43 14.52
CA ILE A 105 8.90 2.77 15.82
C ILE A 105 7.68 3.68 15.65
N ASN A 106 7.76 4.67 14.74
CA ASN A 106 6.68 5.63 14.51
C ASN A 106 5.42 4.96 13.95
N LEU A 107 5.59 4.07 12.97
CA LEU A 107 4.51 3.26 12.43
C LEU A 107 3.88 2.40 13.52
N MET A 108 4.69 1.66 14.28
CA MET A 108 4.19 0.75 15.32
C MET A 108 3.45 1.49 16.43
N SER A 109 3.93 2.67 16.84
CA SER A 109 3.23 3.53 17.78
C SER A 109 1.90 4.03 17.20
N LYS A 110 1.88 4.47 15.93
CA LYS A 110 0.65 4.93 15.27
C LYS A 110 -0.40 3.82 15.19
N ILE A 111 0.01 2.60 14.80
CA ILE A 111 -0.88 1.43 14.74
C ILE A 111 -1.43 1.10 16.14
N ARG A 112 -0.59 1.13 17.18
CA ARG A 112 -1.04 0.87 18.56
C ARG A 112 -2.09 1.88 19.00
N ASN A 113 -1.84 3.18 18.77
CA ASN A 113 -2.80 4.23 19.12
C ASN A 113 -4.14 4.07 18.38
N LEU A 114 -4.12 3.64 17.11
CA LEU A 114 -5.35 3.36 16.35
C LEU A 114 -6.16 2.22 16.99
N VAL A 115 -5.49 1.16 17.44
CA VAL A 115 -6.14 0.03 18.13
C VAL A 115 -6.72 0.45 19.48
N ASP A 116 -5.95 1.21 20.27
CA ASP A 116 -6.36 1.63 21.61
C ASP A 116 -7.56 2.59 21.57
N ASN A 117 -7.58 3.52 20.61
CA ASN A 117 -8.74 4.40 20.39
C ASN A 117 -9.99 3.59 19.98
N THR A 118 -9.85 2.57 19.13
CA THR A 118 -10.97 1.72 18.71
C THR A 118 -11.55 0.89 19.87
N ASN A 119 -10.74 0.56 20.87
CA ASN A 119 -11.19 -0.16 22.07
C ASN A 119 -11.77 0.75 23.15
N SER A 120 -11.50 2.06 23.09
CA SER A 120 -12.01 3.06 24.03
C SER A 120 -13.43 3.54 23.69
N ASP A 121 -13.84 3.37 22.42
CA ASP A 121 -15.17 3.70 21.90
C ASP A 121 -16.18 2.51 21.98
N LYS A 122 -15.85 1.45 22.72
CA LYS A 122 -16.73 0.30 23.01
C LYS A 122 -17.07 0.24 24.49
#